data_AF-H3GS00-F1
#
_entry.id   AF-H3GS00-F1
#
_cell.length_a   1.000
_cell.length_b   1.000
_cell.length_c   1.000
_cell.angle_alpha   90.00
_cell.angle_beta   90.00
_cell.angle_gamma   90.00
#
_symmetry.space_group_name_H-M   'P 1'
#
loop_
_entity.id
_entity.type
_entity.pdbx_description
1 polymer ?
#
loop_
_entity_poly.entity_id
_entity_poly.type
_entity_poly.pdbx_seq_one_letter_code
_entity_poly.pdbx_strand_id
1 'polypeptide(L)'
;MNDVRLPPRAEELVKCFVGIHERIDYYVVAGNEDLWITQLCAPTYEEVAALFEGASAYTHPDLIRLLYRDDRYEAIRDRKVRLVDALESHSPRAVVEELFKHLDKFTAEDRARSFLLLASELPTSVAEDASEERTEWLDRIADSFEASPRALRLQLLLAASIVGHEPMVSLLLGDIAAGDELAPNIDAVEAECLIEAAMNQHYPIVKEFLAGDALERSGARPELLRVVDESLPLSSFDGSKVASTGVKHDMSTQEGVRARNSMHNRVKSDLFIPAGGRPNTINENNWRDYIDADGKPSSGLIVEGANLFITPEARQLLFDNAGVVIVKDSSANKCGVVCSSYEIVASMLLETDEFLAVKDELVVEVVDKLRALARVEAQLLFREYKKDPTSALPPASERISRAITRVHDAVLAHFDDVCEEDQQILFTLIEEGVVQERVRAKEKVYAQATATYRQFPRI
;
A
#
# COMPACT_ATOMS: atom_id res chain seq x y z
N MET A 1 63.16 28.09 7.02
CA MET A 1 62.99 27.43 8.33
C MET A 1 61.81 26.49 8.22
N ASN A 2 61.91 25.41 7.43
CA ASN A 2 60.75 24.63 7.00
C ASN A 2 60.87 23.14 7.31
N ASP A 3 61.57 22.78 8.39
CA ASP A 3 61.55 21.41 8.91
C ASP A 3 61.15 21.49 10.39
N VAL A 4 59.84 21.53 10.63
CA VAL A 4 59.25 21.53 11.98
C VAL A 4 58.88 20.08 12.31
N ARG A 5 59.89 19.24 12.53
CA ARG A 5 59.70 17.94 13.18
C ARG A 5 59.75 18.17 14.69
N LEU A 6 58.63 17.90 15.36
CA LEU A 6 58.54 17.99 16.80
C LEU A 6 59.47 16.96 17.49
N PRO A 7 60.00 17.27 18.69
CA PRO A 7 60.82 16.31 19.43
C PRO A 7 60.01 15.07 19.83
N PRO A 8 60.53 13.83 19.65
CA PRO A 8 59.80 12.58 19.97
C PRO A 8 59.24 12.52 21.39
N ARG A 9 59.93 13.16 22.35
CA ARG A 9 59.53 13.21 23.76
C ARG A 9 58.26 14.05 24.01
N ALA A 10 57.98 15.04 23.17
CA ALA A 10 56.74 15.82 23.26
C ALA A 10 55.53 15.02 22.78
N GLU A 11 55.72 14.18 21.75
CA GLU A 11 54.70 13.29 21.22
C GLU A 11 54.30 12.22 22.26
N GLU A 12 55.28 11.55 22.89
CA GLU A 12 55.02 10.57 23.96
C GLU A 12 54.27 11.19 25.14
N LEU A 13 54.65 12.41 25.55
CA LEU A 13 53.99 13.09 26.67
C LEU A 13 52.51 13.37 26.37
N VAL A 14 52.18 13.87 25.18
CA VAL A 14 50.76 14.12 24.81
C VAL A 14 49.95 12.82 24.80
N LYS A 15 50.51 11.74 24.26
CA LYS A 15 49.84 10.42 24.23
C LYS A 15 49.59 9.83 25.62
N CYS A 16 50.39 10.19 26.62
CA CYS A 16 50.20 9.72 28.01
C CYS A 16 49.23 10.58 28.84
N PHE A 17 48.98 11.83 28.46
CA PHE A 17 48.16 12.77 29.25
C PHE A 17 46.76 13.01 28.68
N VAL A 18 46.56 12.85 27.37
CA VAL A 18 45.28 13.12 26.69
C VAL A 18 44.72 11.81 26.13
N GLY A 19 43.45 11.54 26.42
CA GLY A 19 42.76 10.34 25.97
C GLY A 19 42.67 10.27 24.44
N ILE A 20 42.49 9.06 23.89
CA ILE A 20 42.40 8.88 22.43
C ILE A 20 41.23 9.66 21.82
N HIS A 21 40.06 9.71 22.46
CA HIS A 21 38.92 10.47 21.96
C HIS A 21 39.16 11.99 21.96
N GLU A 22 39.80 12.53 22.99
CA GLU A 22 40.16 13.95 23.09
C GLU A 22 41.22 14.31 22.03
N ARG A 23 42.21 13.43 21.80
CA ARG A 23 43.17 13.58 20.70
C ARG A 23 42.47 13.58 19.34
N ILE A 24 41.51 12.69 19.12
CA ILE A 24 40.71 12.64 17.90
C ILE A 24 39.93 13.95 17.71
N ASP A 25 39.27 14.46 18.75
CA ASP A 25 38.54 15.73 18.70
C ASP A 25 39.46 16.90 18.31
N TYR A 26 40.57 17.10 19.04
CA TYR A 26 41.57 18.11 18.70
C TYR A 26 42.10 17.96 17.28
N TYR A 27 42.32 16.72 16.86
CA TYR A 27 42.79 16.44 15.53
C TYR A 27 41.74 16.87 14.51
N VAL A 28 40.51 16.37 14.58
CA VAL A 28 39.40 16.65 13.65
C VAL A 28 39.09 18.14 13.56
N VAL A 29 39.10 18.87 14.68
CA VAL A 29 38.85 20.32 14.72
C VAL A 29 40.02 21.13 14.17
N ALA A 30 41.27 20.64 14.31
CA ALA A 30 42.44 21.34 13.80
C ALA A 30 42.43 21.43 12.27
N GLY A 31 42.35 22.65 11.75
CA GLY A 31 42.51 22.97 10.33
C GLY A 31 43.94 22.72 9.83
N ASN A 32 44.15 22.80 8.52
CA ASN A 32 45.45 22.55 7.88
C ASN A 32 46.55 23.57 8.26
N GLU A 33 46.19 24.65 8.97
CA GLU A 33 47.11 25.70 9.40
C GLU A 33 47.79 25.39 10.75
N ASP A 34 47.20 24.51 11.58
CA ASP A 34 47.74 24.12 12.88
C ASP A 34 48.62 22.86 12.79
N LEU A 35 49.79 23.03 12.16
CA LEU A 35 50.73 21.94 11.84
C LEU A 35 51.17 21.13 13.09
N TRP A 36 51.21 21.76 14.26
CA TRP A 36 51.65 21.15 15.50
C TRP A 36 50.55 20.32 16.18
N ILE A 37 49.30 20.79 16.17
CA ILE A 37 48.15 20.03 16.69
C ILE A 37 47.89 18.82 15.78
N THR A 38 47.94 19.02 14.46
CA THR A 38 47.80 17.92 13.51
C THR A 38 48.91 16.87 13.64
N GLN A 39 50.15 17.26 13.97
CA GLN A 39 51.24 16.32 14.23
C GLN A 39 51.11 15.59 15.59
N LEU A 40 50.73 16.28 16.67
CA LEU A 40 50.68 15.69 18.03
C LEU A 40 49.43 14.87 18.28
N CYS A 41 48.29 15.30 17.74
CA CYS A 41 47.00 14.70 18.02
C CYS A 41 46.57 13.66 16.99
N ALA A 42 47.28 13.53 15.85
CA ALA A 42 46.99 12.49 14.87
C ALA A 42 47.02 11.11 15.54
N PRO A 43 45.92 10.34 15.49
CA PRO A 43 45.94 8.96 15.92
C PRO A 43 46.75 8.13 14.90
N THR A 44 47.32 7.03 15.37
CA THR A 44 47.95 6.02 14.51
C THR A 44 46.91 5.04 13.99
N TYR A 45 47.23 4.34 12.90
CA TYR A 45 46.34 3.31 12.35
C TYR A 45 46.03 2.21 13.36
N GLU A 46 47.00 1.77 14.15
CA GLU A 46 46.83 0.75 15.19
C GLU A 46 45.92 1.24 16.33
N GLU A 47 46.08 2.50 16.77
CA GLU A 47 45.20 3.14 17.76
C GLU A 47 43.75 3.19 17.27
N VAL A 48 43.52 3.54 16.00
CA VAL A 48 42.17 3.55 15.40
C VAL A 48 41.64 2.13 15.24
N ALA A 49 42.43 1.19 14.74
CA ALA A 49 42.02 -0.20 14.54
C ALA A 49 41.56 -0.86 15.85
N ALA A 50 42.26 -0.60 16.95
CA ALA A 50 41.92 -1.10 18.28
C ALA A 50 40.53 -0.62 18.77
N LEU A 51 40.10 0.59 18.38
CA LEU A 51 38.77 1.10 18.72
C LEU A 51 37.63 0.30 18.06
N PHE A 52 37.92 -0.37 16.93
CA PHE A 52 36.99 -1.21 16.17
C PHE A 52 37.08 -2.71 16.50
N GLU A 53 37.85 -3.08 17.53
CA GLU A 53 37.87 -4.44 18.07
C GLU A 53 36.82 -4.65 19.18
N GLY A 54 36.10 -3.60 19.62
CA GLY A 54 35.02 -3.65 20.62
C GLY A 54 33.88 -2.65 20.36
N ALA A 55 32.88 -2.60 21.27
CA ALA A 55 31.64 -1.81 21.11
C ALA A 55 31.84 -0.27 21.13
N SER A 56 33.06 0.23 21.35
CA SER A 56 33.40 1.66 21.39
C SER A 56 33.36 2.36 20.04
N ALA A 57 33.36 1.62 18.93
CA ALA A 57 33.39 2.17 17.58
C ALA A 57 32.23 3.11 17.24
N TYR A 58 31.09 2.94 17.90
CA TYR A 58 29.88 3.68 17.60
C TYR A 58 29.43 4.61 18.73
N THR A 59 30.33 4.96 19.66
CA THR A 59 29.97 5.80 20.81
C THR A 59 30.31 7.28 20.64
N HIS A 60 31.11 7.67 19.64
CA HIS A 60 31.60 9.05 19.47
C HIS A 60 31.59 9.53 18.00
N PRO A 61 30.99 10.70 17.68
CA PRO A 61 30.89 11.18 16.29
C PRO A 61 32.24 11.58 15.69
N ASP A 62 33.20 12.01 16.50
CA ASP A 62 34.53 12.40 16.00
C ASP A 62 35.32 11.23 15.43
N LEU A 63 35.01 9.99 15.83
CA LEU A 63 35.59 8.82 15.21
C LEU A 63 35.11 8.68 13.75
N ILE A 64 33.83 8.97 13.48
CA ILE A 64 33.29 9.00 12.11
C ILE A 64 33.94 10.14 11.31
N ARG A 65 34.02 11.35 11.89
CA ARG A 65 34.69 12.50 11.25
C ARG A 65 36.15 12.19 10.90
N LEU A 66 36.87 11.50 11.79
CA LEU A 66 38.25 11.07 11.54
C LEU A 66 38.34 10.13 10.33
N LEU A 67 37.47 9.13 10.26
CA LEU A 67 37.49 8.13 9.19
C LEU A 67 37.13 8.70 7.81
N TYR A 68 36.34 9.77 7.79
CA TYR A 68 35.94 10.46 6.56
C TYR A 68 36.73 11.74 6.27
N ARG A 69 37.69 12.12 7.14
CA ARG A 69 38.56 13.30 6.93
C ARG A 69 39.49 13.12 5.73
N ASP A 70 40.07 11.93 5.59
CA ASP A 70 41.03 11.56 4.54
C ASP A 70 41.12 10.03 4.38
N ASP A 71 41.86 9.57 3.37
CA ASP A 71 41.91 8.15 2.99
C ASP A 71 42.83 7.28 3.87
N ARG A 72 43.47 7.83 4.92
CA ARG A 72 44.41 7.05 5.76
C ARG A 72 43.75 5.85 6.44
N TYR A 73 42.45 5.91 6.69
CA TYR A 73 41.69 4.86 7.37
C TYR A 73 40.65 4.19 6.48
N GLU A 74 40.74 4.36 5.16
CA GLU A 74 39.81 3.79 4.19
C GLU A 74 39.60 2.28 4.40
N ALA A 75 40.67 1.52 4.60
CA ALA A 75 40.57 0.07 4.84
C ALA A 75 39.80 -0.31 6.12
N ILE A 76 39.85 0.53 7.16
CA ILE A 76 39.06 0.32 8.38
C ILE A 76 37.62 0.71 8.10
N ARG A 77 37.41 1.92 7.55
CA ARG A 77 36.11 2.48 7.19
C ARG A 77 35.29 1.49 6.37
N ASP A 78 35.83 1.03 5.25
CA ASP A 78 35.11 0.20 4.28
C ASP A 78 34.85 -1.22 4.80
N ARG A 79 35.64 -1.71 5.77
CA ARG A 79 35.50 -3.06 6.33
C ARG A 79 34.67 -3.11 7.61
N LYS A 80 34.71 -2.05 8.42
CA LYS A 80 34.23 -2.07 9.82
C LYS A 80 33.13 -1.06 10.12
N VAL A 81 32.91 -0.06 9.27
CA VAL A 81 31.85 0.93 9.47
C VAL A 81 30.65 0.54 8.62
N ARG A 82 29.53 0.28 9.28
CA ARG A 82 28.25 -0.04 8.68
C ARG A 82 27.17 0.79 9.38
N LEU A 83 26.23 1.32 8.62
CA LEU A 83 25.11 2.07 9.21
C LEU A 83 24.23 1.12 10.03
N VAL A 84 24.00 -0.10 9.53
CA VAL A 84 23.16 -1.09 10.21
C VAL A 84 23.73 -1.46 11.58
N ASP A 85 25.03 -1.68 11.71
CA ASP A 85 25.69 -2.01 12.98
C ASP A 85 25.53 -0.89 14.02
N ALA A 86 25.60 0.38 13.58
CA ALA A 86 25.44 1.54 14.44
C ALA A 86 23.99 1.64 14.96
N LEU A 87 23.00 1.37 14.10
CA LEU A 87 21.59 1.35 14.46
C LEU A 87 21.27 0.16 15.39
N GLU A 88 21.75 -1.05 15.08
CA GLU A 88 21.59 -2.26 15.92
C GLU A 88 22.17 -2.07 17.32
N SER A 89 23.27 -1.31 17.43
CA SER A 89 23.93 -1.00 18.70
C SER A 89 23.26 0.14 19.49
N HIS A 90 22.16 0.71 18.99
CA HIS A 90 21.49 1.89 19.56
C HIS A 90 22.47 3.05 19.83
N SER A 91 23.30 3.33 18.83
CA SER A 91 24.33 4.37 18.93
C SER A 91 23.71 5.76 19.15
N PRO A 92 24.39 6.69 19.83
CA PRO A 92 23.86 8.03 20.05
C PRO A 92 23.48 8.72 18.74
N ARG A 93 22.38 9.50 18.73
CA ARG A 93 21.91 10.25 17.55
C ARG A 93 23.04 11.00 16.83
N ALA A 94 23.93 11.66 17.58
CA ALA A 94 25.05 12.40 17.01
C ALA A 94 25.99 11.53 16.14
N VAL A 95 26.17 10.26 16.49
CA VAL A 95 26.98 9.30 15.71
C VAL A 95 26.25 8.91 14.43
N VAL A 96 24.97 8.56 14.55
CA VAL A 96 24.11 8.20 13.43
C VAL A 96 24.03 9.35 12.43
N GLU A 97 23.78 10.58 12.90
CA GLU A 97 23.77 11.79 12.07
C GLU A 97 25.07 12.02 11.30
N GLU A 98 26.21 11.72 11.92
CA GLU A 98 27.50 11.83 11.25
C GLU A 98 27.66 10.75 10.16
N LEU A 99 27.18 9.52 10.39
CA LEU A 99 27.17 8.46 9.37
C LEU A 99 26.27 8.82 8.19
N PHE A 100 25.09 9.39 8.45
CA PHE A 100 24.16 9.79 7.40
C PHE A 100 24.70 10.91 6.49
N LYS A 101 25.69 11.71 6.91
CA LYS A 101 26.38 12.67 6.02
C LYS A 101 27.17 11.99 4.90
N HIS A 102 27.47 10.70 5.08
CA HIS A 102 28.24 9.88 4.16
C HIS A 102 27.42 8.72 3.59
N LEU A 103 26.09 8.87 3.56
CA LEU A 103 25.16 7.82 3.15
C LEU A 103 25.46 7.29 1.73
N ASP A 104 25.96 8.14 0.83
CA ASP A 104 26.39 7.79 -0.53
C ASP A 104 27.58 6.81 -0.57
N LYS A 105 28.38 6.75 0.51
CA LYS A 105 29.55 5.87 0.64
C LYS A 105 29.21 4.46 1.11
N PHE A 106 28.03 4.27 1.70
CA PHE A 106 27.57 2.95 2.12
C PHE A 106 27.01 2.15 0.95
N THR A 107 27.22 0.83 0.98
CA THR A 107 26.68 -0.07 -0.04
C THR A 107 25.15 -0.04 -0.04
N ALA A 108 24.53 -0.29 -1.20
CA ALA A 108 23.06 -0.37 -1.29
C ALA A 108 22.48 -1.45 -0.36
N GLU A 109 23.21 -2.55 -0.13
CA GLU A 109 22.81 -3.60 0.81
C GLU A 109 22.82 -3.11 2.27
N ASP A 110 23.85 -2.37 2.69
CA ASP A 110 23.93 -1.80 4.03
C ASP A 110 22.79 -0.82 4.31
N ARG A 111 22.50 0.07 3.35
CA ARG A 111 21.38 1.01 3.42
C ARG A 111 20.04 0.29 3.47
N ALA A 112 19.86 -0.76 2.66
CA ALA A 112 18.63 -1.55 2.63
C ALA A 112 18.40 -2.30 3.95
N ARG A 113 19.44 -2.90 4.54
CA ARG A 113 19.34 -3.56 5.85
C ARG A 113 19.06 -2.56 6.97
N SER A 114 19.65 -1.37 6.90
CA SER A 114 19.36 -0.26 7.81
C SER A 114 17.90 0.17 7.75
N PHE A 115 17.32 0.27 6.55
CA PHE A 115 15.88 0.53 6.37
C PHE A 115 15.02 -0.57 7.00
N LEU A 116 15.34 -1.84 6.73
CA LEU A 116 14.59 -2.98 7.28
C LEU A 116 14.61 -3.02 8.80
N LEU A 117 15.76 -2.73 9.41
CA LEU A 117 15.92 -2.65 10.85
C LEU A 117 14.99 -1.58 11.44
N LEU A 118 15.08 -0.34 10.93
CA LEU A 118 14.24 0.77 11.37
C LEU A 118 12.74 0.48 11.14
N ALA A 119 12.40 -0.15 10.01
CA ALA A 119 11.02 -0.52 9.72
C ALA A 119 10.48 -1.59 10.67
N SER A 120 11.34 -2.47 11.20
CA SER A 120 10.96 -3.55 12.13
C SER A 120 10.74 -3.10 13.57
N GLU A 121 11.25 -1.94 13.96
CA GLU A 121 11.05 -1.39 15.30
C GLU A 121 9.58 -0.99 15.50
N LEU A 122 8.92 -1.63 16.47
CA LEU A 122 7.54 -1.32 16.84
C LEU A 122 7.45 0.11 17.40
N PRO A 123 6.40 0.88 17.07
CA PRO A 123 6.17 2.17 17.71
C PRO A 123 6.04 1.96 19.23
N THR A 124 7.04 2.38 20.00
CA THR A 124 6.92 2.40 21.45
C THR A 124 5.98 3.54 21.83
N SER A 125 4.96 3.25 22.64
CA SER A 125 3.90 4.18 23.06
C SER A 125 4.37 5.36 23.94
N VAL A 126 5.66 5.71 23.93
CA VAL A 126 6.31 6.45 25.02
C VAL A 126 6.99 7.76 24.57
N ALA A 127 7.15 8.06 23.27
CA ALA A 127 7.63 9.38 22.84
C ALA A 127 7.29 9.69 21.36
N GLU A 128 6.63 10.82 21.11
CA GLU A 128 6.38 11.35 19.75
C GLU A 128 7.71 11.66 19.02
N ASP A 129 8.70 12.21 19.74
CA ASP A 129 10.02 12.58 19.21
C ASP A 129 10.79 11.40 18.57
N ALA A 130 10.67 10.19 19.14
CA ALA A 130 11.33 8.99 18.62
C ALA A 130 10.70 8.49 17.32
N SER A 131 9.40 8.77 17.12
CA SER A 131 8.68 8.43 15.89
C SER A 131 9.05 9.39 14.75
N GLU A 132 9.26 10.67 15.05
CA GLU A 132 9.71 11.66 14.06
C GLU A 132 11.13 11.37 13.58
N GLU A 133 12.06 11.09 14.51
CA GLU A 133 13.46 10.76 14.18
C GLU A 133 13.57 9.49 13.31
N ARG A 134 12.81 8.44 13.64
CA ARG A 134 12.74 7.22 12.84
C ARG A 134 12.25 7.49 11.42
N THR A 135 11.23 8.34 11.29
CA THR A 135 10.66 8.69 9.97
C THR A 135 11.69 9.46 9.14
N GLU A 136 12.35 10.45 9.74
CA GLU A 136 13.44 11.21 9.11
C GLU A 136 14.55 10.30 8.57
N TRP A 137 14.97 9.31 9.37
CA TRP A 137 16.01 8.36 8.95
C TRP A 137 15.57 7.43 7.83
N LEU A 138 14.31 6.95 7.86
CA LEU A 138 13.76 6.14 6.77
C LEU A 138 13.72 6.92 5.45
N ASP A 139 13.28 8.18 5.47
CA ASP A 139 13.24 9.06 4.30
C ASP A 139 14.63 9.26 3.70
N ARG A 140 15.62 9.61 4.53
CA ARG A 140 17.01 9.79 4.08
C ARG A 140 17.59 8.54 3.44
N ILE A 141 17.27 7.36 3.99
CA ILE A 141 17.70 6.08 3.40
C ILE A 141 16.99 5.86 2.06
N ALA A 142 15.68 6.10 1.96
CA ALA A 142 14.93 5.95 0.72
C ALA A 142 15.48 6.87 -0.38
N ASP A 143 15.73 8.15 -0.06
CA ASP A 143 16.26 9.16 -0.98
C ASP A 143 17.68 8.86 -1.47
N SER A 144 18.43 8.03 -0.74
CA SER A 144 19.80 7.64 -1.11
C SER A 144 19.87 6.62 -2.25
N PHE A 145 18.75 6.02 -2.64
CA PHE A 145 18.72 5.01 -3.69
C PHE A 145 18.43 5.64 -5.06
N GLU A 146 19.40 5.53 -5.97
CA GLU A 146 19.18 5.84 -7.40
C GLU A 146 18.33 4.78 -8.11
N ALA A 147 18.36 3.55 -7.60
CA ALA A 147 17.58 2.40 -8.07
C ALA A 147 17.31 1.42 -6.93
N SER A 148 16.26 0.62 -7.09
CA SER A 148 15.80 -0.41 -6.16
C SER A 148 16.89 -1.44 -5.83
N PRO A 149 17.12 -1.75 -4.54
CA PRO A 149 18.06 -2.79 -4.12
C PRO A 149 17.55 -4.20 -4.51
N ARG A 150 17.97 -4.70 -5.68
CA ARG A 150 17.46 -5.96 -6.26
C ARG A 150 17.41 -7.14 -5.29
N ALA A 151 18.48 -7.35 -4.51
CA ALA A 151 18.60 -8.50 -3.60
C ALA A 151 17.61 -8.49 -2.42
N LEU A 152 17.16 -7.30 -1.99
CA LEU A 152 16.30 -7.13 -0.81
C LEU A 152 14.95 -6.48 -1.17
N ARG A 153 14.66 -6.30 -2.47
CA ARG A 153 13.52 -5.55 -2.99
C ARG A 153 12.19 -6.00 -2.38
N LEU A 154 11.95 -7.31 -2.30
CA LEU A 154 10.72 -7.87 -1.76
C LEU A 154 10.57 -7.60 -0.26
N GLN A 155 11.65 -7.77 0.51
CA GLN A 155 11.66 -7.49 1.95
C GLN A 155 11.43 -6.01 2.22
N LEU A 156 12.05 -5.14 1.42
CA LEU A 156 11.85 -3.70 1.50
C LEU A 156 10.43 -3.29 1.14
N LEU A 157 9.84 -3.88 0.09
CA LEU A 157 8.47 -3.56 -0.33
C LEU A 157 7.47 -3.95 0.76
N LEU A 158 7.64 -5.15 1.35
CA LEU A 158 6.82 -5.61 2.45
C LEU A 158 6.96 -4.69 3.68
N ALA A 159 8.19 -4.44 4.11
CA ALA A 159 8.46 -3.61 5.28
C ALA A 159 7.94 -2.18 5.10
N ALA A 160 8.25 -1.54 3.97
CA ALA A 160 7.80 -0.20 3.63
C ALA A 160 6.27 -0.11 3.57
N SER A 161 5.60 -1.14 3.02
CA SER A 161 4.14 -1.22 3.00
C SER A 161 3.56 -1.30 4.40
N ILE A 162 4.11 -2.15 5.27
CA ILE A 162 3.62 -2.31 6.65
C ILE A 162 3.76 -1.00 7.44
N VAL A 163 4.86 -0.26 7.25
CA VAL A 163 5.08 1.00 7.95
C VAL A 163 4.47 2.22 7.24
N GLY A 164 3.85 2.05 6.07
CA GLY A 164 3.21 3.13 5.33
C GLY A 164 4.17 4.10 4.62
N HIS A 165 5.39 3.67 4.30
CA HIS A 165 6.45 4.54 3.77
C HIS A 165 6.37 4.71 2.24
N GLU A 166 5.58 5.68 1.78
CA GLU A 166 5.27 5.92 0.36
C GLU A 166 6.48 6.12 -0.58
N PRO A 167 7.54 6.88 -0.23
CA PRO A 167 8.66 7.11 -1.15
C PRO A 167 9.38 5.81 -1.55
N MET A 168 9.67 4.96 -0.56
CA MET A 168 10.27 3.64 -0.76
C MET A 168 9.36 2.72 -1.59
N VAL A 169 8.05 2.66 -1.29
CA VAL A 169 7.11 1.84 -2.07
C VAL A 169 7.07 2.30 -3.54
N SER A 170 7.08 3.61 -3.77
CA SER A 170 7.09 4.21 -5.12
C SER A 170 8.36 3.88 -5.89
N LEU A 171 9.53 4.02 -5.26
CA LEU A 171 10.82 3.65 -5.85
C LEU A 171 10.84 2.16 -6.27
N LEU A 172 10.43 1.28 -5.37
CA LEU A 172 10.49 -0.17 -5.59
C LEU A 172 9.53 -0.61 -6.71
N LEU A 173 8.29 -0.09 -6.72
CA LEU A 173 7.31 -0.41 -7.76
C LEU A 173 7.63 0.25 -9.11
N GLY A 174 8.17 1.48 -9.09
CA GLY A 174 8.58 2.19 -10.31
C GLY A 174 9.68 1.44 -11.08
N ASP A 175 10.68 0.93 -10.36
CA ASP A 175 11.76 0.13 -10.97
C ASP A 175 11.28 -1.22 -11.50
N ILE A 176 10.32 -1.87 -10.84
CA ILE A 176 9.68 -3.09 -11.36
C ILE A 176 8.97 -2.78 -12.69
N ALA A 177 8.36 -1.59 -12.82
CA ALA A 177 7.66 -1.18 -14.04
C ALA A 177 8.59 -0.75 -15.20
N ALA A 178 9.78 -0.20 -14.90
CA ALA A 178 10.69 0.40 -15.87
C ALA A 178 11.52 -0.61 -16.70
N GLY A 179 11.68 -1.86 -16.24
CA GLY A 179 12.23 -2.94 -17.04
C GLY A 179 13.19 -3.87 -16.30
N ASP A 180 12.70 -5.06 -16.01
CA ASP A 180 13.38 -6.33 -16.29
C ASP A 180 12.29 -7.41 -16.33
N GLU A 181 12.14 -8.06 -17.50
CA GLU A 181 11.17 -9.11 -17.86
C GLU A 181 9.78 -8.68 -18.36
N LEU A 182 9.37 -9.30 -19.49
CA LEU A 182 8.01 -9.24 -20.02
C LEU A 182 7.05 -9.60 -18.89
N ALA A 183 6.10 -8.69 -18.60
CA ALA A 183 4.91 -8.89 -17.75
C ALA A 183 5.09 -10.08 -16.80
N PRO A 184 5.71 -9.88 -15.62
CA PRO A 184 6.10 -10.98 -14.76
C PRO A 184 4.86 -11.82 -14.55
N ASN A 185 5.00 -13.10 -14.86
CA ASN A 185 4.12 -14.10 -14.32
C ASN A 185 4.32 -13.96 -12.82
N ILE A 186 3.48 -13.13 -12.18
CA ILE A 186 3.67 -12.63 -10.82
C ILE A 186 3.92 -13.85 -9.97
N ASP A 187 5.19 -14.10 -9.61
CA ASP A 187 5.51 -15.20 -8.74
C ASP A 187 4.69 -15.00 -7.48
N ALA A 188 4.21 -16.07 -6.83
CA ALA A 188 3.28 -15.96 -5.71
C ALA A 188 3.75 -14.96 -4.62
N VAL A 189 5.07 -14.82 -4.47
CA VAL A 189 5.73 -13.87 -3.55
C VAL A 189 5.55 -12.40 -3.98
N GLU A 190 5.56 -12.09 -5.28
CA GLU A 190 5.30 -10.74 -5.81
C GLU A 190 3.82 -10.36 -5.66
N ALA A 191 2.91 -11.32 -5.87
CA ALA A 191 1.47 -11.12 -5.71
C ALA A 191 1.14 -10.80 -4.25
N GLU A 192 1.71 -11.57 -3.31
CA GLU A 192 1.55 -11.34 -1.88
C GLU A 192 2.05 -9.96 -1.46
N CYS A 193 3.19 -9.50 -2.00
CA CYS A 193 3.71 -8.16 -1.69
C CYS A 193 2.84 -7.04 -2.27
N LEU A 194 2.31 -7.19 -3.49
CA LEU A 194 1.38 -6.22 -4.09
C LEU A 194 0.05 -6.17 -3.35
N ILE A 195 -0.46 -7.33 -2.91
CA ILE A 195 -1.64 -7.43 -2.07
C ILE A 195 -1.40 -6.71 -0.75
N GLU A 196 -0.26 -6.96 -0.10
CA GLU A 196 0.07 -6.34 1.18
C GLU A 196 0.24 -4.82 1.04
N ALA A 197 0.89 -4.34 -0.03
CA ALA A 197 0.97 -2.91 -0.35
C ALA A 197 -0.44 -2.28 -0.54
N ALA A 198 -1.33 -2.94 -1.28
CA ALA A 198 -2.70 -2.47 -1.45
C ALA A 198 -3.51 -2.52 -0.13
N MET A 199 -3.23 -3.50 0.72
CA MET A 199 -3.84 -3.64 2.04
C MET A 199 -3.37 -2.58 3.03
N ASN A 200 -2.15 -2.07 2.90
CA ASN A 200 -1.57 -1.01 3.74
C ASN A 200 -1.62 0.37 3.06
N GLN A 201 -2.80 0.75 2.54
CA GLN A 201 -3.11 2.09 2.02
C GLN A 201 -2.37 2.56 0.76
N HIS A 202 -1.39 1.81 0.24
CA HIS A 202 -0.71 2.13 -1.03
C HIS A 202 -1.48 1.70 -2.29
N TYR A 203 -2.81 1.57 -2.19
CA TYR A 203 -3.66 1.20 -3.32
C TYR A 203 -3.51 2.12 -4.55
N PRO A 204 -3.38 3.46 -4.44
CA PRO A 204 -3.16 4.31 -5.61
C PRO A 204 -1.89 3.96 -6.37
N ILE A 205 -0.79 3.69 -5.66
CA ILE A 205 0.51 3.33 -6.24
C ILE A 205 0.43 1.95 -6.89
N VAL A 206 -0.16 0.95 -6.21
CA VAL A 206 -0.40 -0.38 -6.79
C VAL A 206 -1.33 -0.32 -8.00
N LYS A 207 -2.36 0.54 -7.96
CA LYS A 207 -3.27 0.77 -9.08
C LYS A 207 -2.55 1.40 -10.26
N GLU A 208 -1.68 2.39 -10.04
CA GLU A 208 -0.89 3.01 -11.10
C GLU A 208 0.12 2.01 -11.70
N PHE A 209 0.77 1.22 -10.85
CA PHE A 209 1.63 0.09 -11.23
C PHE A 209 0.89 -0.92 -12.12
N LEU A 210 -0.28 -1.39 -11.68
CA LEU A 210 -1.13 -2.30 -12.46
C LEU A 210 -1.74 -1.62 -13.69
N ALA A 211 -1.97 -0.31 -13.66
CA ALA A 211 -2.54 0.46 -14.77
C ALA A 211 -1.51 0.84 -15.85
N GLY A 212 -0.19 0.68 -15.59
CA GLY A 212 0.88 0.73 -16.61
C GLY A 212 0.79 -0.37 -17.68
N ASP A 213 -0.32 -1.10 -17.69
CA ASP A 213 -0.73 -2.21 -18.51
C ASP A 213 -0.66 -1.94 -20.02
N ALA A 214 -0.62 -3.03 -20.79
CA ALA A 214 -0.60 -3.01 -22.25
C ALA A 214 -1.74 -2.19 -22.88
N LEU A 215 -2.87 -2.00 -22.19
CA LEU A 215 -4.03 -1.21 -22.63
C LEU A 215 -3.77 0.30 -22.69
N GLU A 216 -2.95 0.84 -21.77
CA GLU A 216 -2.52 2.25 -21.83
C GLU A 216 -1.52 2.45 -22.96
N ARG A 217 -0.53 1.57 -23.06
CA ARG A 217 0.51 1.61 -24.11
C ARG A 217 -0.06 1.42 -25.52
N SER A 218 -1.13 0.63 -25.67
CA SER A 218 -1.82 0.46 -26.97
C SER A 218 -2.75 1.62 -27.32
N GLY A 219 -2.98 2.56 -26.39
CA GLY A 219 -3.98 3.62 -26.53
C GLY A 219 -5.43 3.14 -26.50
N ALA A 220 -5.67 1.88 -26.12
CA ALA A 220 -7.02 1.31 -26.05
C ALA A 220 -7.82 1.85 -24.86
N ARG A 221 -7.19 2.04 -23.69
CA ARG A 221 -7.86 2.60 -22.51
C ARG A 221 -8.29 4.06 -22.72
N PRO A 222 -7.44 4.98 -23.21
CA PRO A 222 -7.87 6.33 -23.57
C PRO A 222 -9.01 6.35 -24.59
N GLU A 223 -9.00 5.44 -25.58
CA GLU A 223 -10.08 5.34 -26.57
C GLU A 223 -11.39 4.79 -25.95
N LEU A 224 -11.32 3.83 -25.03
CA LEU A 224 -12.50 3.39 -24.27
C LEU A 224 -13.08 4.53 -23.43
N LEU A 225 -12.24 5.34 -22.78
CA LEU A 225 -12.69 6.51 -22.03
C LEU A 225 -13.36 7.53 -22.93
N ARG A 226 -12.78 7.81 -24.12
CA ARG A 226 -13.42 8.66 -25.13
C ARG A 226 -14.82 8.16 -25.49
N VAL A 227 -14.97 6.85 -25.73
CA VAL A 227 -16.28 6.23 -26.04
C VAL A 227 -17.27 6.44 -24.88
N VAL A 228 -16.84 6.35 -23.63
CA VAL A 228 -17.68 6.60 -22.45
C VAL A 228 -18.05 8.09 -22.32
N ASP A 229 -17.06 8.98 -22.39
CA ASP A 229 -17.25 10.43 -22.21
C ASP A 229 -18.16 11.02 -23.29
N GLU A 230 -18.03 10.54 -24.54
CA GLU A 230 -18.90 10.91 -25.65
C GLU A 230 -20.22 10.12 -25.69
N SER A 231 -20.45 9.21 -24.73
CA SER A 231 -21.65 8.34 -24.66
C SER A 231 -21.92 7.56 -25.94
N LEU A 232 -20.86 7.06 -26.57
CA LEU A 232 -20.91 6.30 -27.82
C LEU A 232 -21.06 4.78 -27.56
N PRO A 233 -21.66 4.03 -28.50
CA PRO A 233 -21.63 2.58 -28.44
C PRO A 233 -20.21 2.04 -28.68
N LEU A 234 -19.89 0.87 -28.13
CA LEU A 234 -18.60 0.18 -28.35
C LEU A 234 -18.28 -0.08 -29.84
N SER A 235 -19.29 -0.08 -30.72
CA SER A 235 -19.07 -0.15 -32.18
C SER A 235 -18.28 1.05 -32.71
N SER A 236 -18.32 2.19 -32.02
CA SER A 236 -17.57 3.41 -32.35
C SER A 236 -16.11 3.39 -31.88
N PHE A 237 -15.65 2.33 -31.20
CA PHE A 237 -14.26 2.18 -30.78
C PHE A 237 -13.33 2.15 -32.00
N ASP A 238 -12.27 2.95 -31.99
CA ASP A 238 -11.27 2.99 -33.07
C ASP A 238 -10.54 1.64 -33.22
N GLY A 239 -10.74 1.00 -34.37
CA GLY A 239 -10.11 -0.28 -34.71
C GLY A 239 -8.57 -0.21 -34.71
N SER A 240 -7.98 0.97 -34.92
CA SER A 240 -6.53 1.16 -34.90
C SER A 240 -5.91 0.97 -33.50
N LYS A 241 -6.74 1.08 -32.45
CA LYS A 241 -6.34 0.92 -31.04
C LYS A 241 -6.51 -0.52 -30.53
N VAL A 242 -7.04 -1.40 -31.36
CA VAL A 242 -7.09 -2.84 -31.05
C VAL A 242 -5.66 -3.37 -31.16
N ALA A 243 -5.19 -4.06 -30.12
CA ALA A 243 -3.87 -4.71 -30.15
C ALA A 243 -3.78 -5.69 -31.33
N SER A 244 -2.56 -6.00 -31.79
CA SER A 244 -2.33 -6.92 -32.91
C SER A 244 -2.89 -8.33 -32.70
N THR A 245 -3.02 -8.76 -31.44
CA THR A 245 -3.66 -10.01 -31.01
C THR A 245 -5.14 -9.86 -30.64
N GLY A 246 -5.63 -8.62 -30.57
CA GLY A 246 -6.99 -8.28 -30.18
C GLY A 246 -7.98 -8.45 -31.33
N VAL A 247 -9.24 -8.68 -30.98
CA VAL A 247 -10.33 -8.80 -31.95
C VAL A 247 -11.47 -7.89 -31.52
N LYS A 248 -11.94 -7.06 -32.45
CA LYS A 248 -13.18 -6.28 -32.29
C LYS A 248 -14.32 -7.05 -32.95
N HIS A 249 -15.34 -7.40 -32.17
CA HIS A 249 -16.53 -8.06 -32.68
C HIS A 249 -17.65 -7.06 -32.93
N ASP A 250 -18.20 -7.05 -34.15
CA ASP A 250 -19.38 -6.27 -34.46
C ASP A 250 -20.67 -7.03 -34.07
N MET A 251 -21.42 -6.44 -33.15
CA MET A 251 -22.70 -6.95 -32.65
C MET A 251 -23.81 -6.99 -33.70
N SER A 252 -23.64 -6.31 -34.85
CA SER A 252 -24.54 -6.41 -36.00
C SER A 252 -24.46 -7.77 -36.70
N THR A 253 -23.40 -8.55 -36.44
CA THR A 253 -23.16 -9.85 -37.07
C THR A 253 -23.50 -11.02 -36.15
N GLN A 254 -23.93 -12.14 -36.74
CA GLN A 254 -24.20 -13.37 -35.97
C GLN A 254 -22.94 -13.89 -35.26
N GLU A 255 -21.78 -13.73 -35.90
CA GLU A 255 -20.50 -14.10 -35.31
C GLU A 255 -20.16 -13.24 -34.11
N GLY A 256 -20.29 -11.91 -34.21
CA GLY A 256 -20.04 -11.01 -33.09
C GLY A 256 -21.00 -11.22 -31.92
N VAL A 257 -22.27 -11.52 -32.20
CA VAL A 257 -23.26 -11.92 -31.17
C VAL A 257 -22.80 -13.18 -30.42
N ARG A 258 -22.35 -14.21 -31.15
CA ARG A 258 -21.84 -15.45 -30.55
C ARG A 258 -20.56 -15.20 -29.76
N ALA A 259 -19.65 -14.39 -30.29
CA ALA A 259 -18.41 -14.05 -29.63
C ALA A 259 -18.65 -13.32 -28.31
N ARG A 260 -19.49 -12.28 -28.28
CA ARG A 260 -19.90 -11.60 -27.03
C ARG A 260 -20.52 -12.58 -26.04
N ASN A 261 -21.49 -13.38 -26.49
CA ASN A 261 -22.23 -14.29 -25.61
C ASN A 261 -21.36 -15.37 -24.96
N SER A 262 -20.24 -15.73 -25.58
CA SER A 262 -19.30 -16.76 -25.09
C SER A 262 -18.00 -16.17 -24.55
N MET A 263 -17.88 -14.83 -24.46
CA MET A 263 -16.61 -14.18 -24.12
C MET A 263 -16.06 -14.64 -22.77
N HIS A 264 -16.93 -14.78 -21.77
CA HIS A 264 -16.59 -15.25 -20.42
C HIS A 264 -16.01 -16.68 -20.39
N ASN A 265 -16.29 -17.50 -21.42
CA ASN A 265 -15.77 -18.87 -21.53
C ASN A 265 -14.43 -18.95 -22.29
N ARG A 266 -14.01 -17.88 -22.96
CA ARG A 266 -12.90 -17.91 -23.92
C ARG A 266 -11.74 -17.01 -23.54
N VAL A 267 -12.04 -15.86 -22.94
CA VAL A 267 -11.03 -14.90 -22.53
C VAL A 267 -10.40 -15.40 -21.23
N LYS A 268 -9.09 -15.64 -21.25
CA LYS A 268 -8.33 -15.98 -20.05
C LYS A 268 -7.97 -14.70 -19.30
N SER A 269 -8.28 -14.66 -18.01
CA SER A 269 -7.92 -13.56 -17.11
C SER A 269 -7.82 -14.07 -15.68
N ASP A 270 -7.20 -13.32 -14.78
CA ASP A 270 -7.18 -13.69 -13.36
C ASP A 270 -8.53 -13.42 -12.69
N LEU A 271 -9.17 -12.32 -13.09
CA LEU A 271 -10.45 -11.83 -12.58
C LEU A 271 -11.46 -11.66 -13.71
N PHE A 272 -12.69 -12.11 -13.46
CA PHE A 272 -13.85 -11.81 -14.27
C PHE A 272 -14.90 -11.03 -13.45
N ILE A 273 -15.29 -9.86 -13.97
CA ILE A 273 -16.34 -9.02 -13.38
C ILE A 273 -17.52 -8.96 -14.35
N PRO A 274 -18.55 -9.83 -14.22
CA PRO A 274 -19.79 -9.64 -14.96
C PRO A 274 -20.48 -8.37 -14.45
N ALA A 275 -20.42 -7.29 -15.23
CA ALA A 275 -21.06 -6.00 -14.94
C ALA A 275 -22.33 -5.74 -15.78
N GLY A 276 -22.94 -6.81 -16.28
CA GLY A 276 -24.19 -6.80 -17.04
C GLY A 276 -24.47 -8.20 -17.58
N GLY A 277 -25.29 -8.28 -18.63
CA GLY A 277 -25.61 -9.55 -19.31
C GLY A 277 -26.97 -10.12 -18.91
N ARG A 278 -27.26 -11.34 -19.37
CA ARG A 278 -28.54 -11.99 -19.13
C ARG A 278 -28.47 -12.77 -17.82
N PRO A 279 -29.55 -12.80 -17.01
CA PRO A 279 -29.63 -13.71 -15.88
C PRO A 279 -29.35 -15.15 -16.32
N ASN A 280 -28.70 -15.93 -15.46
CA ASN A 280 -28.36 -17.34 -15.68
C ASN A 280 -27.53 -17.58 -16.96
N THR A 281 -26.68 -16.62 -17.32
CA THR A 281 -25.77 -16.76 -18.47
C THR A 281 -24.83 -17.95 -18.25
N ILE A 282 -24.33 -18.12 -17.03
CA ILE A 282 -23.68 -19.36 -16.59
C ILE A 282 -24.66 -20.11 -15.68
N ASN A 283 -24.95 -21.36 -16.00
CA ASN A 283 -25.94 -22.20 -15.34
C ASN A 283 -25.49 -23.66 -15.29
N GLU A 284 -26.28 -24.50 -14.63
CA GLU A 284 -26.01 -25.92 -14.36
C GLU A 284 -25.77 -26.75 -15.63
N ASN A 285 -26.25 -26.28 -16.79
CA ASN A 285 -26.12 -26.98 -18.06
C ASN A 285 -24.88 -26.57 -18.86
N ASN A 286 -24.33 -25.37 -18.63
CA ASN A 286 -23.23 -24.81 -19.44
C ASN A 286 -21.98 -24.38 -18.66
N TRP A 287 -21.95 -24.51 -17.33
CA TRP A 287 -20.79 -24.12 -16.50
C TRP A 287 -19.47 -24.77 -16.95
N ARG A 288 -19.54 -25.97 -17.56
CA ARG A 288 -18.36 -26.68 -18.08
C ARG A 288 -17.67 -25.92 -19.20
N ASP A 289 -18.40 -25.10 -19.95
CA ASP A 289 -17.83 -24.28 -21.02
C ASP A 289 -16.87 -23.22 -20.46
N TYR A 290 -16.98 -22.89 -19.17
CA TYR A 290 -16.07 -21.96 -18.48
C TYR A 290 -14.70 -22.58 -18.19
N ILE A 291 -14.57 -23.90 -18.28
CA ILE A 291 -13.39 -24.68 -17.94
C ILE A 291 -12.80 -25.26 -19.23
N ASP A 292 -11.48 -25.12 -19.41
CA ASP A 292 -10.81 -25.69 -20.57
C ASP A 292 -10.50 -27.18 -20.42
N ALA A 293 -9.89 -27.75 -21.46
CA ALA A 293 -9.56 -29.18 -21.52
C ALA A 293 -8.55 -29.62 -20.44
N ASP A 294 -7.75 -28.69 -19.91
CA ASP A 294 -6.76 -28.94 -18.87
C ASP A 294 -7.35 -28.79 -17.46
N GLY A 295 -8.66 -28.51 -17.35
CA GLY A 295 -9.36 -28.28 -16.10
C GLY A 295 -9.17 -26.87 -15.54
N LYS A 296 -8.55 -25.95 -16.31
CA LYS A 296 -8.32 -24.57 -15.88
C LYS A 296 -9.52 -23.70 -16.24
N PRO A 297 -10.07 -22.92 -15.29
CA PRO A 297 -11.17 -22.02 -15.59
C PRO A 297 -10.72 -20.86 -16.51
N SER A 298 -11.69 -20.15 -17.08
CA SER A 298 -11.43 -18.92 -17.86
C SER A 298 -10.88 -17.82 -16.96
N SER A 299 -11.41 -17.72 -15.74
CA SER A 299 -10.83 -16.92 -14.66
C SER A 299 -10.92 -17.63 -13.32
N GLY A 300 -9.88 -17.46 -12.49
CA GLY A 300 -9.83 -18.08 -11.16
C GLY A 300 -10.73 -17.38 -10.14
N LEU A 301 -10.96 -16.08 -10.32
CA LEU A 301 -11.83 -15.26 -9.47
C LEU A 301 -12.97 -14.64 -10.30
N ILE A 302 -14.18 -14.71 -9.76
CA ILE A 302 -15.36 -14.01 -10.28
C ILE A 302 -15.91 -13.06 -9.21
N VAL A 303 -16.15 -11.81 -9.58
CA VAL A 303 -16.80 -10.80 -8.71
C VAL A 303 -18.08 -10.34 -9.38
N GLU A 304 -19.23 -10.80 -8.88
CA GLU A 304 -20.52 -10.63 -9.55
C GLU A 304 -21.09 -9.20 -9.40
N GLY A 305 -20.63 -8.27 -10.25
CA GLY A 305 -21.21 -6.91 -10.32
C GLY A 305 -22.68 -6.90 -10.78
N ALA A 306 -23.09 -7.86 -11.60
CA ALA A 306 -24.46 -8.02 -12.08
C ALA A 306 -25.24 -9.03 -11.23
N ASN A 307 -26.51 -8.69 -10.98
CA ASN A 307 -27.43 -9.60 -10.32
C ASN A 307 -27.70 -10.84 -11.18
N LEU A 308 -27.64 -12.01 -10.55
CA LEU A 308 -28.09 -13.30 -11.11
C LEU A 308 -27.36 -13.74 -12.39
N PHE A 309 -26.13 -13.29 -12.63
CA PHE A 309 -25.37 -13.71 -13.82
C PHE A 309 -25.09 -15.23 -13.81
N ILE A 310 -24.80 -15.79 -12.64
CA ILE A 310 -24.52 -17.22 -12.42
C ILE A 310 -25.64 -17.84 -11.56
N THR A 311 -26.11 -19.06 -11.91
CA THR A 311 -27.07 -19.78 -11.06
C THR A 311 -26.42 -20.29 -9.76
N PRO A 312 -27.17 -20.48 -8.66
CA PRO A 312 -26.64 -21.06 -7.43
C PRO A 312 -25.88 -22.39 -7.66
N GLU A 313 -26.46 -23.27 -8.48
CA GLU A 313 -25.91 -24.58 -8.83
C GLU A 313 -24.60 -24.44 -9.60
N ALA A 314 -24.54 -23.54 -10.59
CA ALA A 314 -23.31 -23.31 -11.36
C ALA A 314 -22.17 -22.75 -10.50
N ARG A 315 -22.46 -21.88 -9.52
CA ARG A 315 -21.43 -21.39 -8.59
C ARG A 315 -20.78 -22.54 -7.82
N GLN A 316 -21.60 -23.46 -7.30
CA GLN A 316 -21.10 -24.61 -6.57
C GLN A 316 -20.30 -25.55 -7.47
N LEU A 317 -20.80 -25.82 -8.68
CA LEU A 317 -20.13 -26.69 -9.65
C LEU A 317 -18.77 -26.12 -10.09
N LEU A 318 -18.67 -24.81 -10.33
CA LEU A 318 -17.42 -24.13 -10.67
C LEU A 318 -16.40 -24.19 -9.52
N PHE A 319 -16.87 -24.02 -8.29
CA PHE A 319 -16.03 -24.14 -7.11
C PHE A 319 -15.51 -25.59 -6.93
N ASP A 320 -16.42 -26.57 -6.93
CA ASP A 320 -16.09 -27.97 -6.65
C ASP A 320 -15.16 -28.61 -7.69
N ASN A 321 -15.29 -28.21 -8.96
CA ASN A 321 -14.60 -28.88 -10.07
C ASN A 321 -13.39 -28.10 -10.60
N ALA A 322 -13.30 -26.79 -10.33
CA ALA A 322 -12.23 -25.94 -10.86
C ALA A 322 -11.67 -24.94 -9.85
N GLY A 323 -12.12 -24.97 -8.58
CA GLY A 323 -11.62 -24.08 -7.53
C GLY A 323 -11.92 -22.60 -7.77
N VAL A 324 -12.91 -22.28 -8.60
CA VAL A 324 -13.24 -20.88 -8.93
C VAL A 324 -13.79 -20.19 -7.69
N VAL A 325 -13.11 -19.12 -7.27
CA VAL A 325 -13.54 -18.28 -6.15
C VAL A 325 -14.57 -17.28 -6.65
N ILE A 326 -15.73 -17.20 -6.00
CA ILE A 326 -16.85 -16.35 -6.46
C ILE A 326 -17.31 -15.43 -5.33
N VAL A 327 -17.13 -14.12 -5.51
CA VAL A 327 -17.77 -13.10 -4.67
C VAL A 327 -19.17 -12.87 -5.22
N LYS A 328 -20.17 -13.31 -4.45
CA LYS A 328 -21.58 -13.25 -4.84
C LYS A 328 -22.08 -11.81 -4.99
N ASP A 329 -23.04 -11.62 -5.88
CA ASP A 329 -23.72 -10.34 -6.16
C ASP A 329 -24.20 -9.62 -4.89
N SER A 330 -24.80 -10.35 -3.94
CA SER A 330 -25.26 -9.82 -2.65
C SER A 330 -24.19 -9.09 -1.81
N SER A 331 -22.91 -9.33 -2.11
CA SER A 331 -21.77 -8.57 -1.56
C SER A 331 -21.14 -7.65 -2.60
N ALA A 332 -20.93 -8.13 -3.83
CA ALA A 332 -20.16 -7.43 -4.86
C ALA A 332 -20.83 -6.16 -5.42
N ASN A 333 -22.16 -6.06 -5.43
CA ASN A 333 -22.88 -4.95 -6.08
C ASN A 333 -23.69 -4.06 -5.13
N LYS A 334 -23.47 -4.25 -3.82
CA LYS A 334 -24.24 -3.62 -2.74
C LYS A 334 -24.18 -2.09 -2.71
N CYS A 335 -23.08 -1.52 -3.22
CA CYS A 335 -22.85 -0.08 -3.23
C CYS A 335 -23.96 0.71 -3.95
N GLY A 336 -24.63 0.13 -4.95
CA GLY A 336 -25.76 0.80 -5.60
C GLY A 336 -26.92 1.07 -4.65
N VAL A 337 -27.25 0.09 -3.81
CA VAL A 337 -28.30 0.23 -2.79
C VAL A 337 -27.87 1.23 -1.72
N VAL A 338 -26.62 1.16 -1.25
CA VAL A 338 -26.09 2.11 -0.25
C VAL A 338 -26.12 3.56 -0.78
N CYS A 339 -25.71 3.77 -2.03
CA CYS A 339 -25.77 5.08 -2.68
C CYS A 339 -27.21 5.61 -2.75
N SER A 340 -28.18 4.76 -3.13
CA SER A 340 -29.59 5.17 -3.21
C SER A 340 -30.17 5.58 -1.85
N SER A 341 -29.71 4.97 -0.74
CA SER A 341 -30.11 5.42 0.59
C SER A 341 -29.55 6.79 0.94
N TYR A 342 -28.30 7.10 0.58
CA TYR A 342 -27.75 8.45 0.76
C TYR A 342 -28.49 9.48 -0.09
N GLU A 343 -28.91 9.11 -1.31
CA GLU A 343 -29.74 9.96 -2.17
C GLU A 343 -31.11 10.28 -1.54
N ILE A 344 -31.79 9.27 -0.98
CA ILE A 344 -33.05 9.45 -0.26
C ILE A 344 -32.84 10.34 0.97
N VAL A 345 -31.81 10.08 1.78
CA VAL A 345 -31.48 10.87 2.97
C VAL A 345 -31.15 12.32 2.61
N ALA A 346 -30.42 12.55 1.52
CA ALA A 346 -30.15 13.90 1.02
C ALA A 346 -31.45 14.61 0.62
N SER A 347 -32.33 13.92 -0.09
CA SER A 347 -33.63 14.45 -0.56
C SER A 347 -34.61 14.78 0.57
N MET A 348 -34.51 14.10 1.72
CA MET A 348 -35.34 14.38 2.89
C MET A 348 -34.86 15.59 3.71
N LEU A 349 -33.56 15.87 3.67
CA LEU A 349 -32.92 16.84 4.57
C LEU A 349 -32.59 18.17 3.90
N LEU A 350 -32.39 18.15 2.58
CA LEU A 350 -31.95 19.30 1.79
C LEU A 350 -33.01 19.67 0.76
N GLU A 351 -33.27 20.97 0.66
CA GLU A 351 -33.97 21.52 -0.50
C GLU A 351 -33.09 21.45 -1.75
N THR A 352 -33.67 21.62 -2.94
CA THR A 352 -32.93 21.49 -4.22
C THR A 352 -31.72 22.42 -4.30
N ASP A 353 -31.87 23.68 -3.91
CA ASP A 353 -30.76 24.66 -3.96
C ASP A 353 -29.67 24.33 -2.92
N GLU A 354 -30.06 23.81 -1.74
CA GLU A 354 -29.12 23.36 -0.71
C GLU A 354 -28.34 22.14 -1.20
N PHE A 355 -29.00 21.18 -1.86
CA PHE A 355 -28.36 19.99 -2.43
C PHE A 355 -27.38 20.37 -3.55
N LEU A 356 -27.78 21.23 -4.48
CA LEU A 356 -26.92 21.65 -5.59
C LEU A 356 -25.67 22.39 -5.10
N ALA A 357 -25.78 23.14 -3.99
CA ALA A 357 -24.64 23.85 -3.40
C ALA A 357 -23.57 22.92 -2.82
N VAL A 358 -23.94 21.70 -2.38
CA VAL A 358 -23.02 20.73 -1.75
C VAL A 358 -22.81 19.47 -2.59
N LYS A 359 -23.38 19.40 -3.79
CA LYS A 359 -23.45 18.17 -4.60
C LYS A 359 -22.07 17.54 -4.84
N ASP A 360 -21.10 18.33 -5.28
CA ASP A 360 -19.79 17.80 -5.67
C ASP A 360 -19.04 17.22 -4.46
N GLU A 361 -19.10 17.90 -3.30
CA GLU A 361 -18.54 17.44 -2.03
C GLU A 361 -19.27 16.18 -1.53
N LEU A 362 -20.60 16.20 -1.51
CA LEU A 362 -21.43 15.06 -1.12
C LEU A 362 -21.14 13.82 -1.96
N VAL A 363 -20.95 13.97 -3.27
CA VAL A 363 -20.61 12.85 -4.16
C VAL A 363 -19.26 12.24 -3.78
N VAL A 364 -18.25 13.06 -3.51
CA VAL A 364 -16.93 12.58 -3.08
C VAL A 364 -17.04 11.79 -1.77
N GLU A 365 -17.72 12.36 -0.77
CA GLU A 365 -17.85 11.73 0.54
C GLU A 365 -18.67 10.42 0.49
N VAL A 366 -19.76 10.39 -0.30
CA VAL A 366 -20.53 9.16 -0.53
C VAL A 366 -19.63 8.10 -1.18
N VAL A 367 -18.86 8.46 -2.20
CA VAL A 367 -17.93 7.53 -2.86
C VAL A 367 -16.89 6.98 -1.87
N ASP A 368 -16.34 7.82 -0.99
CA ASP A 368 -15.37 7.37 0.01
C ASP A 368 -16.00 6.44 1.05
N LYS A 369 -17.24 6.71 1.47
CA LYS A 369 -18.00 5.80 2.33
C LYS A 369 -18.26 4.46 1.65
N LEU A 370 -18.66 4.46 0.38
CA LEU A 370 -18.86 3.25 -0.41
C LEU A 370 -17.57 2.42 -0.52
N ARG A 371 -16.42 3.07 -0.75
CA ARG A 371 -15.10 2.41 -0.78
C ARG A 371 -14.76 1.78 0.58
N ALA A 372 -14.98 2.50 1.67
CA ALA A 372 -14.71 2.00 3.01
C ALA A 372 -15.57 0.77 3.34
N LEU A 373 -16.88 0.84 3.08
CA LEU A 373 -17.81 -0.27 3.32
C LEU A 373 -17.48 -1.50 2.45
N ALA A 374 -17.21 -1.29 1.16
CA ALA A 374 -16.81 -2.36 0.24
C ALA A 374 -15.49 -3.03 0.70
N ARG A 375 -14.51 -2.24 1.17
CA ARG A 375 -13.25 -2.74 1.70
C ARG A 375 -13.48 -3.61 2.93
N VAL A 376 -14.28 -3.16 3.89
CA VAL A 376 -14.55 -3.91 5.14
C VAL A 376 -15.24 -5.25 4.84
N GLU A 377 -16.28 -5.26 3.98
CA GLU A 377 -16.99 -6.50 3.64
C GLU A 377 -16.08 -7.46 2.86
N ALA A 378 -15.29 -6.96 1.90
CA ALA A 378 -14.33 -7.77 1.16
C ALA A 378 -13.26 -8.37 2.07
N GLN A 379 -12.66 -7.56 2.96
CA GLN A 379 -11.66 -8.03 3.93
C GLN A 379 -12.24 -9.11 4.85
N LEU A 380 -13.47 -8.93 5.34
CA LEU A 380 -14.15 -9.95 6.14
C LEU A 380 -14.32 -11.25 5.33
N LEU A 381 -14.82 -11.15 4.10
CA LEU A 381 -15.10 -12.29 3.24
C LEU A 381 -13.82 -13.10 2.93
N PHE A 382 -12.75 -12.42 2.52
CA PHE A 382 -11.47 -13.07 2.21
C PHE A 382 -10.72 -13.55 3.45
N ARG A 383 -10.89 -12.89 4.61
CA ARG A 383 -10.37 -13.40 5.88
C ARG A 383 -11.04 -14.72 6.27
N GLU A 384 -12.35 -14.84 6.09
CA GLU A 384 -13.06 -16.10 6.34
C GLU A 384 -12.65 -17.18 5.34
N TYR A 385 -12.46 -16.84 4.06
CA TYR A 385 -11.92 -17.76 3.06
C TYR A 385 -10.52 -18.27 3.41
N LYS A 386 -9.62 -17.39 3.89
CA LYS A 386 -8.26 -17.78 4.28
C LYS A 386 -8.25 -18.78 5.44
N LYS A 387 -9.25 -18.74 6.32
CA LYS A 387 -9.40 -19.71 7.43
C LYS A 387 -9.87 -21.09 6.94
N ASP A 388 -10.71 -21.12 5.92
CA ASP A 388 -11.22 -22.36 5.32
C ASP A 388 -11.35 -22.21 3.79
N PRO A 389 -10.25 -22.44 3.04
CA PRO A 389 -10.26 -22.34 1.58
C PRO A 389 -11.12 -23.41 0.88
N THR A 390 -11.54 -24.45 1.62
CA THR A 390 -12.41 -25.52 1.09
C THR A 390 -13.89 -25.12 1.09
N SER A 391 -14.23 -24.01 1.74
CA SER A 391 -15.58 -23.46 1.76
C SER A 391 -15.77 -22.41 0.66
N ALA A 392 -16.80 -22.59 -0.15
CA ALA A 392 -17.19 -21.60 -1.15
C ALA A 392 -17.60 -20.26 -0.49
N LEU A 393 -17.27 -19.15 -1.15
CA LEU A 393 -17.61 -17.80 -0.67
C LEU A 393 -19.10 -17.43 -0.72
N PRO A 394 -19.92 -17.84 -1.71
CA PRO A 394 -21.31 -17.40 -1.80
C PRO A 394 -22.15 -17.64 -0.52
N PRO A 395 -22.07 -18.80 0.16
CA PRO A 395 -22.71 -18.99 1.47
C PRO A 395 -22.19 -18.03 2.56
N ALA A 396 -20.92 -17.63 2.53
CA ALA A 396 -20.37 -16.63 3.44
C ALA A 396 -20.95 -15.23 3.17
N SER A 397 -21.01 -14.80 1.90
CA SER A 397 -21.68 -13.56 1.49
C SER A 397 -23.13 -13.50 2.00
N GLU A 398 -23.89 -14.58 1.84
CA GLU A 398 -25.27 -14.63 2.31
C GLU A 398 -25.37 -14.61 3.84
N ARG A 399 -24.44 -15.24 4.57
CA ARG A 399 -24.39 -15.17 6.04
C ARG A 399 -24.11 -13.74 6.51
N ILE A 400 -23.18 -13.05 5.87
CA ILE A 400 -22.86 -11.65 6.16
C ILE A 400 -24.08 -10.78 5.93
N SER A 401 -24.70 -10.84 4.75
CA SER A 401 -25.91 -10.07 4.45
C SER A 401 -27.05 -10.35 5.43
N ARG A 402 -27.30 -11.63 5.79
CA ARG A 402 -28.30 -11.98 6.82
C ARG A 402 -27.94 -11.42 8.19
N ALA A 403 -26.68 -11.41 8.57
CA ALA A 403 -26.23 -10.86 9.85
C ALA A 403 -26.45 -9.34 9.92
N ILE A 404 -26.11 -8.63 8.85
CA ILE A 404 -26.29 -7.17 8.80
C ILE A 404 -27.79 -6.83 8.82
N THR A 405 -28.62 -7.55 8.06
CA THR A 405 -30.09 -7.37 8.08
C THR A 405 -30.66 -7.62 9.48
N ARG A 406 -30.20 -8.65 10.20
CA ARG A 406 -30.67 -8.94 11.57
C ARG A 406 -30.30 -7.85 12.55
N VAL A 407 -29.08 -7.31 12.46
CA VAL A 407 -28.63 -6.21 13.32
C VAL A 407 -29.48 -4.96 13.03
N HIS A 408 -29.67 -4.63 11.76
CA HIS A 408 -30.53 -3.52 11.35
C HIS A 408 -31.97 -3.67 11.88
N ASP A 409 -32.59 -4.84 11.70
CA ASP A 409 -33.95 -5.09 12.17
C ASP A 409 -34.06 -5.03 13.71
N ALA A 410 -33.05 -5.51 14.43
CA ALA A 410 -32.99 -5.43 15.89
C ALA A 410 -32.85 -3.97 16.38
N VAL A 411 -32.00 -3.18 15.74
CA VAL A 411 -31.86 -1.74 16.08
C VAL A 411 -33.16 -1.00 15.79
N LEU A 412 -33.79 -1.25 14.64
CA LEU A 412 -35.07 -0.62 14.29
C LEU A 412 -36.20 -0.97 15.25
N ALA A 413 -36.27 -2.22 15.70
CA ALA A 413 -37.33 -2.68 16.61
C ALA A 413 -37.28 -1.99 17.97
N HIS A 414 -36.10 -1.53 18.39
CA HIS A 414 -35.87 -0.90 19.68
C HIS A 414 -35.57 0.60 19.58
N PHE A 415 -35.51 1.17 18.37
CA PHE A 415 -35.04 2.53 18.12
C PHE A 415 -35.83 3.59 18.89
N ASP A 416 -37.15 3.42 19.01
CA ASP A 416 -38.03 4.37 19.70
C ASP A 416 -38.05 4.17 21.24
N ASP A 417 -37.51 3.04 21.72
CA ASP A 417 -37.54 2.62 23.14
C ASP A 417 -36.15 2.63 23.80
N VAL A 418 -35.14 3.20 23.14
CA VAL A 418 -33.76 3.28 23.65
C VAL A 418 -33.69 4.23 24.85
N CYS A 419 -33.02 3.84 25.93
CA CYS A 419 -32.84 4.69 27.11
C CYS A 419 -31.92 5.89 26.80
N GLU A 420 -31.98 6.96 27.60
CA GLU A 420 -31.20 8.19 27.35
C GLU A 420 -29.68 7.95 27.23
N GLU A 421 -29.13 7.01 28.01
CA GLU A 421 -27.71 6.65 27.97
C GLU A 421 -27.32 5.97 26.63
N ASP A 422 -28.15 5.04 26.16
CA ASP A 422 -27.93 4.31 24.90
C ASP A 422 -28.31 5.15 23.67
N GLN A 423 -29.19 6.15 23.82
CA GLN A 423 -29.52 7.10 22.76
C GLN A 423 -28.28 7.87 22.32
N GLN A 424 -27.42 8.27 23.25
CA GLN A 424 -26.20 9.01 22.93
C GLN A 424 -25.22 8.17 22.10
N ILE A 425 -25.11 6.87 22.40
CA ILE A 425 -24.31 5.91 21.64
C ILE A 425 -24.92 5.71 20.25
N LEU A 426 -26.24 5.53 20.17
CA LEU A 426 -26.96 5.37 18.91
C LEU A 426 -26.81 6.61 18.01
N PHE A 427 -26.93 7.82 18.57
CA PHE A 427 -26.72 9.06 17.82
C PHE A 427 -25.28 9.20 17.34
N THR A 428 -24.29 8.79 18.13
CA THR A 428 -22.88 8.75 17.70
C THR A 428 -22.71 7.81 16.50
N LEU A 429 -23.28 6.61 16.55
CA LEU A 429 -23.25 5.66 15.43
C LEU A 429 -23.96 6.19 14.18
N ILE A 430 -25.05 6.96 14.35
CA ILE A 430 -25.75 7.63 13.25
C ILE A 430 -24.88 8.75 12.68
N GLU A 431 -24.27 9.58 13.52
CA GLU A 431 -23.35 10.66 13.10
C GLU A 431 -22.15 10.09 12.33
N GLU A 432 -21.57 8.97 12.77
CA GLU A 432 -20.51 8.25 12.05
C GLU A 432 -21.00 7.62 10.73
N GLY A 433 -22.27 7.23 10.67
CA GLY A 433 -22.95 6.70 9.48
C GLY A 433 -23.32 7.77 8.46
N VAL A 434 -23.42 9.03 8.88
CA VAL A 434 -23.74 10.19 8.06
C VAL A 434 -22.45 10.86 7.58
N VAL A 435 -22.52 11.41 6.38
CA VAL A 435 -21.44 12.13 5.72
C VAL A 435 -21.06 13.42 6.50
N GLN A 436 -19.76 13.74 6.62
CA GLN A 436 -19.16 14.62 7.64
C GLN A 436 -19.44 16.12 7.46
N GLU A 437 -19.70 16.62 6.25
CA GLU A 437 -20.02 18.03 5.93
C GLU A 437 -21.43 18.49 6.40
N ARG A 438 -21.75 18.36 7.70
CA ARG A 438 -23.09 18.65 8.25
C ARG A 438 -23.13 19.38 9.59
N VAL A 439 -22.24 20.35 9.83
CA VAL A 439 -22.44 21.30 10.93
C VAL A 439 -23.75 22.10 10.78
N ARG A 440 -24.30 22.26 9.55
CA ARG A 440 -25.55 23.01 9.29
C ARG A 440 -26.85 22.19 9.31
N ALA A 441 -26.79 20.86 9.14
CA ALA A 441 -27.99 20.00 9.08
C ALA A 441 -28.20 19.16 10.34
N LYS A 442 -27.33 19.29 11.37
CA LYS A 442 -27.44 18.56 12.63
C LYS A 442 -28.84 18.66 13.23
N GLU A 443 -29.41 19.85 13.35
CA GLU A 443 -30.77 20.02 13.91
C GLU A 443 -31.85 19.29 13.10
N LYS A 444 -31.75 19.26 11.76
CA LYS A 444 -32.67 18.50 10.90
C LYS A 444 -32.47 16.98 11.04
N VAL A 445 -31.23 16.51 11.15
CA VAL A 445 -30.89 15.10 11.39
C VAL A 445 -31.41 14.66 12.76
N TYR A 446 -31.19 15.43 13.82
CA TYR A 446 -31.74 15.14 15.15
C TYR A 446 -33.28 15.17 15.15
N ALA A 447 -33.91 16.13 14.47
CA ALA A 447 -35.37 16.23 14.36
C ALA A 447 -36.00 15.09 13.52
N GLN A 448 -35.26 14.50 12.58
CA GLN A 448 -35.74 13.47 11.67
C GLN A 448 -34.96 12.15 11.81
N ALA A 449 -34.25 11.92 12.91
CA ALA A 449 -33.28 10.84 13.06
C ALA A 449 -33.91 9.46 12.84
N THR A 450 -35.09 9.21 13.42
CA THR A 450 -35.84 7.97 13.25
C THR A 450 -36.27 7.76 11.79
N ALA A 451 -36.72 8.81 11.11
CA ALA A 451 -37.15 8.73 9.71
C ALA A 451 -35.96 8.51 8.77
N THR A 452 -34.84 9.17 9.05
CA THR A 452 -33.57 9.05 8.32
C THR A 452 -32.99 7.65 8.50
N TYR A 453 -32.98 7.13 9.74
CA TYR A 453 -32.43 5.83 10.06
C TYR A 453 -33.20 4.69 9.37
N ARG A 454 -34.53 4.78 9.32
CA ARG A 454 -35.41 3.84 8.60
C ARG A 454 -35.17 3.75 7.09
N GLN A 455 -34.47 4.72 6.50
CA GLN A 455 -34.16 4.75 5.06
C GLN A 455 -32.74 4.29 4.74
N PHE A 456 -31.89 4.09 5.75
CA PHE A 456 -30.65 3.34 5.52
C PHE A 456 -31.01 1.94 5.04
N PRO A 457 -30.23 1.37 4.12
CA PRO A 457 -30.59 0.10 3.56
C PRO A 457 -30.56 -0.97 4.65
N ARG A 458 -31.34 -2.03 4.45
CA ARG A 458 -31.01 -3.34 5.00
C ARG A 458 -29.70 -3.79 4.36
N ILE A 459 -28.57 -3.28 4.86
CA ILE A 459 -27.24 -3.74 4.47
C ILE A 459 -27.12 -5.22 4.87
#